data_AF-A0A6I2XWB8-F1
#
_entry.id   AF-A0A6I2XWB8-F1
#
_cell.length_a   1.000
_cell.length_b   1.000
_cell.length_c   1.000
_cell.angle_alpha   90.00
_cell.angle_beta   90.00
_cell.angle_gamma   90.00
#
_symmetry.space_group_name_H-M   'P 1'
#
loop_
_entity.id
_entity.type
_entity.pdbx_description
1 polymer ?
#
loop_
_entity_poly.entity_id
_entity_poly.type
_entity_poly.pdbx_seq_one_letter_code
_entity_poly.pdbx_strand_id
1 'polypeptide(L)'
;MGKNLRMSRSGIFTFTAVALAAILAVQPAPAHAASSDASLDLLAISAGTLTPAFDSGTLNYTAVVTNTTPSVTLTPTAAPGATVTVNGAAVVSGAASAPVALTVGTNTLTTVVTAGNGVTQRTYTVTVQRSTPADRDLAALKLSAGQVSPAFDKAIDAYTAEVAFTTERITITPTVSAESSTVKVNGQAVTSGGTSDAVVLAVGDNDISIVVKAQDLSLKRYALTVRRASEVELIGLRVSDGTLSPAFSPAVSDYTATALDSTAAVTVTATVAASSSSVRVNGTEVAAGAASGAIPLAFGPTTITVLVTATDKRTKAYSVVVTRPQGAAPATNGTHLGGGVWLVRSGEYTRLKVMLASAASTPRLGAKQTARAPLNRLVTARVRSLTPRTSYRVLVKINGRWVAAGSVRSGRKGIASVPALRFENNGRFRIKLVARDKIKHYVRIIARAG
;
A
#
# COMPACT_ATOMS: atom_id res chain seq x y z
N MET A 1 86.99 -99.08 4.08
CA MET A 1 85.80 -99.83 4.56
C MET A 1 84.57 -99.19 3.92
N GLY A 2 83.60 -99.90 3.33
CA GLY A 2 83.54 -101.32 2.99
C GLY A 2 82.10 -101.77 2.74
N LYS A 3 81.82 -102.31 1.54
CA LYS A 3 80.79 -103.35 1.28
C LYS A 3 80.94 -103.85 -0.16
N ASN A 4 81.14 -105.16 -0.30
CA ASN A 4 81.27 -105.83 -1.60
C ASN A 4 79.88 -106.10 -2.20
N LEU A 5 79.79 -106.12 -3.53
CA LEU A 5 79.13 -107.24 -4.22
C LEU A 5 79.71 -107.43 -5.63
N ARG A 6 79.95 -108.69 -6.01
CA ARG A 6 80.57 -109.09 -7.28
C ARG A 6 79.80 -110.27 -7.85
N MET A 7 79.13 -110.09 -8.98
CA MET A 7 78.53 -111.12 -9.87
C MET A 7 77.92 -110.37 -11.08
N SER A 8 77.70 -110.93 -12.27
CA SER A 8 78.37 -112.03 -13.00
C SER A 8 77.76 -112.12 -14.42
N ARG A 9 78.62 -112.11 -15.45
CA ARG A 9 78.41 -112.65 -16.82
C ARG A 9 77.39 -112.01 -17.80
N SER A 10 77.93 -111.71 -18.99
CA SER A 10 77.43 -111.94 -20.35
C SER A 10 76.09 -111.35 -20.83
N GLY A 11 76.17 -110.44 -21.80
CA GLY A 11 75.10 -110.07 -22.73
C GLY A 11 75.69 -109.39 -23.96
N ILE A 12 75.39 -109.91 -25.15
CA ILE A 12 75.85 -109.37 -26.45
C ILE A 12 75.09 -108.07 -26.75
N PHE A 13 75.77 -107.05 -27.28
CA PHE A 13 75.10 -105.87 -27.84
C PHE A 13 75.44 -105.70 -29.32
N THR A 14 74.39 -105.68 -30.13
CA THR A 14 74.40 -105.37 -31.56
C THR A 14 74.57 -103.86 -31.78
N PHE A 15 75.34 -103.49 -32.80
CA PHE A 15 75.40 -102.10 -33.28
C PHE A 15 74.20 -101.80 -34.19
N THR A 16 73.21 -101.08 -33.68
CA THR A 16 72.20 -100.41 -34.50
C THR A 16 72.75 -99.08 -35.02
N ALA A 17 72.79 -98.93 -36.34
CA ALA A 17 73.14 -97.65 -36.97
C ALA A 17 72.04 -96.61 -36.70
N VAL A 18 72.40 -95.51 -36.03
CA VAL A 18 71.50 -94.38 -35.83
C VAL A 18 71.49 -93.54 -37.10
N ALA A 19 70.39 -93.59 -37.85
CA ALA A 19 70.16 -92.68 -38.96
C ALA A 19 69.99 -91.25 -38.41
N LEU A 20 70.92 -90.35 -38.75
CA LEU A 20 70.86 -88.95 -38.37
C LEU A 20 69.80 -88.22 -39.20
N ALA A 21 68.57 -88.21 -38.71
CA ALA A 21 67.49 -87.43 -39.32
C ALA A 21 67.80 -85.93 -39.15
N ALA A 22 68.18 -85.27 -40.25
CA ALA A 22 68.29 -83.82 -40.29
C ALA A 22 66.88 -83.21 -40.16
N ILE A 23 66.51 -82.82 -38.94
CA ILE A 23 65.30 -82.03 -38.70
C ILE A 23 65.52 -80.67 -39.35
N LEU A 24 64.85 -80.44 -40.47
CA LEU A 24 64.75 -79.12 -41.08
C LEU A 24 63.95 -78.24 -40.12
N ALA A 25 64.65 -77.50 -39.26
CA ALA A 25 64.04 -76.49 -38.43
C ALA A 25 63.43 -75.42 -39.35
N VAL A 26 62.10 -75.47 -39.52
CA VAL A 26 61.35 -74.32 -40.02
C VAL A 26 61.60 -73.20 -39.03
N GLN A 27 62.51 -72.29 -39.38
CA GLN A 27 62.63 -71.05 -38.63
C GLN A 27 61.24 -70.38 -38.69
N PRO A 28 60.64 -70.02 -37.54
CA PRO A 28 59.46 -69.17 -37.60
C PRO A 28 59.85 -67.92 -38.37
N ALA A 29 59.09 -67.58 -39.41
CA ALA A 29 59.28 -66.34 -40.14
C ALA A 29 59.37 -65.20 -39.11
N PRO A 30 60.31 -64.24 -39.26
CA PRO A 30 60.54 -63.23 -38.25
C PRO A 30 59.22 -62.53 -37.93
N ALA A 31 58.71 -62.78 -36.72
CA ALA A 31 57.58 -62.05 -36.18
C ALA A 31 58.01 -60.60 -36.21
N HIS A 32 57.40 -59.80 -37.09
CA HIS A 32 57.76 -58.41 -37.25
C HIS A 32 57.59 -57.75 -35.90
N ALA A 33 58.68 -57.20 -35.35
CA ALA A 33 58.68 -56.66 -34.01
C ALA A 33 57.56 -55.61 -33.90
N ALA A 34 56.59 -55.88 -33.02
CA ALA A 34 55.40 -55.06 -32.92
C ALA A 34 55.79 -53.63 -32.53
N SER A 35 55.22 -52.64 -33.22
CA SER A 35 55.62 -51.24 -33.08
C SER A 35 55.47 -50.74 -31.65
N SER A 36 56.43 -49.93 -31.19
CA SER A 36 56.34 -49.17 -29.93
C SER A 36 55.72 -47.78 -30.11
N ASP A 37 55.23 -47.44 -31.31
CA ASP A 37 54.58 -46.16 -31.55
C ASP A 37 53.17 -46.12 -30.95
N ALA A 38 52.96 -45.16 -30.04
CA ALA A 38 51.69 -44.87 -29.39
C ALA A 38 51.21 -43.45 -29.72
N SER A 39 51.61 -42.87 -30.85
CA SER A 39 51.14 -41.55 -31.27
C SER A 39 49.70 -41.59 -31.81
N LEU A 40 49.05 -40.42 -31.73
CA LEU A 40 47.94 -40.07 -32.61
C LEU A 40 48.48 -39.33 -33.85
N ASP A 41 47.97 -39.67 -35.02
CA ASP A 41 48.14 -38.93 -36.28
C ASP A 41 47.10 -37.80 -36.39
N LEU A 42 45.97 -37.93 -35.70
CA LEU A 42 44.92 -36.92 -35.59
C LEU A 42 44.20 -37.04 -34.23
N LEU A 43 43.81 -35.91 -33.65
CA LEU A 43 42.72 -35.84 -32.69
C LEU A 43 41.77 -34.72 -33.11
N ALA A 44 40.52 -35.08 -33.41
CA ALA A 44 39.45 -34.11 -33.67
C ALA A 44 38.38 -34.18 -32.57
N ILE A 45 37.69 -33.05 -32.35
CA ILE A 45 36.55 -32.91 -31.43
C ILE A 45 35.32 -32.45 -32.20
N SER A 46 34.14 -32.97 -31.86
CA SER A 46 32.90 -32.69 -32.61
C SER A 46 32.37 -31.25 -32.49
N ALA A 47 32.83 -30.49 -31.50
CA ALA A 47 32.46 -29.10 -31.27
C ALA A 47 33.56 -28.34 -30.51
N GLY A 48 33.68 -27.05 -30.79
CA GLY A 48 34.81 -26.23 -30.30
C GLY A 48 36.07 -26.44 -31.13
N THR A 49 37.21 -25.96 -30.61
CA THR A 49 38.52 -26.05 -31.27
C THR A 49 39.56 -26.47 -30.25
N LEU A 50 40.38 -27.47 -30.59
CA LEU A 50 41.53 -27.85 -29.75
C LEU A 50 42.54 -26.69 -29.73
N THR A 51 42.96 -26.33 -28.52
CA THR A 51 43.98 -25.31 -28.26
C THR A 51 45.05 -25.93 -27.34
N PRO A 52 46.32 -26.04 -27.79
CA PRO A 52 46.82 -25.67 -29.12
C PRO A 52 46.19 -26.54 -30.23
N ALA A 53 46.40 -26.15 -31.50
CA ALA A 53 46.07 -27.00 -32.62
C ALA A 53 46.77 -28.37 -32.49
N PHE A 54 46.16 -29.43 -33.03
CA PHE A 54 46.66 -30.79 -32.83
C PHE A 54 48.10 -30.97 -33.34
N ASP A 55 48.94 -31.54 -32.49
CA ASP A 55 50.31 -31.96 -32.76
C ASP A 55 50.57 -33.29 -32.03
N SER A 56 51.18 -34.27 -32.68
CA SER A 56 51.31 -35.63 -32.13
C SER A 56 52.22 -35.72 -30.88
N GLY A 57 53.08 -34.73 -30.66
CA GLY A 57 53.90 -34.58 -29.45
C GLY A 57 53.19 -33.86 -28.31
N THR A 58 52.12 -33.11 -28.59
CA THR A 58 51.35 -32.38 -27.57
C THR A 58 50.32 -33.30 -26.90
N LEU A 59 50.47 -33.49 -25.59
CA LEU A 59 49.63 -34.40 -24.80
C LEU A 59 48.42 -33.74 -24.12
N ASN A 60 48.40 -32.41 -24.02
CA ASN A 60 47.37 -31.67 -23.29
C ASN A 60 46.73 -30.61 -24.18
N TYR A 61 45.40 -30.68 -24.28
CA TYR A 61 44.57 -29.79 -25.07
C TYR A 61 43.48 -29.16 -24.22
N THR A 62 43.03 -28.00 -24.64
CA THR A 62 41.82 -27.35 -24.14
C THR A 62 40.83 -27.13 -25.29
N ALA A 63 39.54 -27.13 -24.99
CA ALA A 63 38.50 -26.71 -25.93
C ALA A 63 37.39 -25.99 -25.18
N VAL A 64 36.77 -24.99 -25.81
CA VAL A 64 35.60 -24.29 -25.27
C VAL A 64 34.38 -24.62 -26.12
N VAL A 65 33.27 -24.97 -25.48
CA VAL A 65 31.99 -25.26 -26.14
C VAL A 65 30.86 -24.44 -25.52
N THR A 66 29.83 -24.12 -26.30
CA THR A 66 28.68 -23.34 -25.81
C THR A 66 27.90 -24.12 -24.76
N ASN A 67 27.13 -23.42 -23.93
CA ASN A 67 26.28 -24.09 -22.93
C ASN A 67 25.27 -25.05 -23.59
N THR A 68 24.83 -24.76 -24.81
CA THR A 68 23.93 -25.57 -25.64
C THR A 68 24.54 -26.88 -26.16
N THR A 69 25.82 -27.16 -25.92
CA THR A 69 26.50 -28.43 -26.27
C THR A 69 26.51 -29.36 -25.05
N PRO A 70 25.58 -30.34 -24.92
CA PRO A 70 25.50 -31.23 -23.76
C PRO A 70 26.52 -32.38 -23.79
N SER A 71 27.14 -32.64 -24.95
CA SER A 71 28.10 -33.71 -25.14
C SER A 71 29.04 -33.42 -26.32
N VAL A 72 30.17 -34.09 -26.37
CA VAL A 72 31.11 -34.11 -27.51
C VAL A 72 31.56 -35.52 -27.81
N THR A 73 31.99 -35.78 -29.04
CA THR A 73 32.79 -36.96 -29.39
C THR A 73 34.22 -36.56 -29.70
N LEU A 74 35.15 -37.49 -29.49
CA LEU A 74 36.52 -37.39 -29.99
C LEU A 74 36.69 -38.37 -31.14
N THR A 75 37.34 -37.94 -32.22
CA THR A 75 37.72 -38.77 -33.37
C THR A 75 39.24 -38.87 -33.39
N PRO A 76 39.84 -39.84 -32.69
CA PRO A 76 41.27 -40.10 -32.72
C PRO A 76 41.66 -40.98 -33.92
N THR A 77 42.73 -40.63 -34.61
CA THR A 77 43.44 -41.52 -35.54
C THR A 77 44.75 -41.91 -34.87
N ALA A 78 44.89 -43.18 -34.51
CA ALA A 78 46.11 -43.74 -33.92
C ALA A 78 47.05 -44.29 -35.00
N ALA A 79 48.35 -44.24 -34.71
CA ALA A 79 49.41 -44.75 -35.58
C ALA A 79 49.18 -46.22 -36.01
N PRO A 80 49.70 -46.66 -37.18
CA PRO A 80 49.45 -48.00 -37.70
C PRO A 80 49.79 -49.13 -36.73
N GLY A 81 48.80 -49.98 -36.44
CA GLY A 81 48.92 -51.13 -35.53
C GLY A 81 48.73 -50.80 -34.04
N ALA A 82 48.53 -49.53 -33.67
CA ALA A 82 48.12 -49.15 -32.33
C ALA A 82 46.59 -49.29 -32.14
N THR A 83 46.17 -49.39 -30.88
CA THR A 83 44.75 -49.37 -30.46
C THR A 83 44.46 -48.12 -29.64
N VAL A 84 43.22 -47.63 -29.66
CA VAL A 84 42.84 -46.40 -28.96
C VAL A 84 41.57 -46.58 -28.14
N THR A 85 41.57 -45.97 -26.96
CA THR A 85 40.38 -45.82 -26.11
C THR A 85 40.10 -44.35 -25.84
N VAL A 86 38.83 -43.99 -25.66
CA VAL A 86 38.36 -42.67 -25.21
C VAL A 86 37.56 -42.87 -23.93
N ASN A 87 37.99 -42.24 -22.83
CA ASN A 87 37.48 -42.46 -21.48
C ASN A 87 37.39 -43.96 -21.10
N GLY A 88 38.39 -44.75 -21.54
CA GLY A 88 38.47 -46.19 -21.30
C GLY A 88 37.61 -47.08 -22.23
N ALA A 89 36.71 -46.51 -23.03
CA ALA A 89 35.96 -47.25 -24.04
C ALA A 89 36.77 -47.37 -25.34
N ALA A 90 36.85 -48.57 -25.93
CA ALA A 90 37.55 -48.79 -27.19
C ALA A 90 36.89 -48.01 -28.35
N VAL A 91 37.71 -47.39 -29.21
CA VAL A 91 37.28 -46.65 -30.39
C VAL A 91 38.08 -47.15 -31.61
N VAL A 92 37.41 -47.28 -32.76
CA VAL A 92 38.08 -47.62 -34.03
C VAL A 92 38.89 -46.40 -34.50
N SER A 93 40.15 -46.60 -34.88
CA SER A 93 41.00 -45.50 -35.37
C SER A 93 40.33 -44.77 -36.55
N GLY A 94 40.26 -43.44 -36.48
CA GLY A 94 39.57 -42.58 -37.45
C GLY A 94 38.04 -42.49 -37.28
N ALA A 95 37.44 -43.25 -36.37
CA ALA A 95 36.01 -43.16 -36.04
C ALA A 95 35.76 -42.28 -34.80
N ALA A 96 34.57 -41.70 -34.72
CA ALA A 96 34.14 -40.95 -33.54
C ALA A 96 33.87 -41.90 -32.36
N SER A 97 34.22 -41.46 -31.16
CA SER A 97 33.83 -42.10 -29.90
C SER A 97 32.31 -42.08 -29.71
N ALA A 98 31.82 -42.84 -28.73
CA ALA A 98 30.50 -42.57 -28.16
C ALA A 98 30.43 -41.13 -27.60
N PRO A 99 29.25 -40.48 -27.57
CA PRO A 99 29.09 -39.14 -27.00
C PRO A 99 29.45 -39.10 -25.51
N VAL A 100 30.43 -38.28 -25.16
CA VAL A 100 30.80 -38.00 -23.77
C VAL A 100 29.94 -36.84 -23.26
N ALA A 101 29.09 -37.12 -22.26
CA ALA A 101 28.27 -36.09 -21.61
C ALA A 101 29.14 -35.07 -20.86
N LEU A 102 28.83 -33.79 -21.03
CA LEU A 102 29.53 -32.67 -20.40
C LEU A 102 28.68 -32.05 -19.29
N THR A 103 29.27 -31.91 -18.11
CA THR A 103 28.77 -31.00 -17.06
C THR A 103 29.07 -29.54 -17.44
N VAL A 104 28.33 -28.58 -16.87
CA VAL A 104 28.65 -27.15 -17.03
C VAL A 104 29.95 -26.84 -16.27
N GLY A 105 30.88 -26.14 -16.91
CA GLY A 105 32.23 -25.93 -16.40
C GLY A 105 33.25 -26.87 -17.05
N THR A 106 34.27 -27.26 -16.28
CA THR A 106 35.42 -28.02 -16.78
C THR A 106 35.16 -29.53 -16.78
N ASN A 107 35.45 -30.19 -17.91
CA ASN A 107 35.35 -31.64 -18.07
C ASN A 107 36.66 -32.17 -18.65
N THR A 108 37.16 -33.28 -18.11
CA THR A 108 38.40 -33.90 -18.60
C THR A 108 38.09 -35.17 -19.37
N LEU A 109 38.53 -35.22 -20.63
CA LEU A 109 38.45 -36.40 -21.50
C LEU A 109 39.85 -36.96 -21.71
N THR A 110 40.00 -38.28 -21.65
CA THR A 110 41.28 -38.96 -21.86
C THR A 110 41.22 -39.89 -23.06
N THR A 111 42.18 -39.76 -23.96
CA THR A 111 42.39 -40.67 -25.09
C THR A 111 43.69 -41.43 -24.85
N VAL A 112 43.61 -42.74 -24.62
CA VAL A 112 44.80 -43.59 -24.39
C VAL A 112 45.06 -44.39 -25.65
N VAL A 113 46.24 -44.20 -26.24
CA VAL A 113 46.76 -45.02 -27.33
C VAL A 113 47.69 -46.08 -26.73
N THR A 114 47.49 -47.33 -27.11
CA THR A 114 48.40 -48.46 -26.79
C THR A 114 49.04 -48.93 -28.08
N ALA A 115 50.37 -48.88 -28.15
CA ALA A 115 51.15 -49.32 -29.29
C ALA A 115 50.94 -50.81 -29.61
N GLY A 116 51.31 -51.23 -30.83
CA GLY A 116 51.19 -52.63 -31.25
C GLY A 116 51.95 -53.62 -30.36
N ASN A 117 53.00 -53.18 -29.65
CA ASN A 117 53.72 -53.99 -28.66
C ASN A 117 52.94 -54.28 -27.36
N GLY A 118 51.77 -53.66 -27.15
CA GLY A 118 50.92 -53.84 -25.97
C GLY A 118 51.45 -53.22 -24.65
N VAL A 119 52.63 -52.60 -24.67
CA VAL A 119 53.33 -52.09 -23.47
C VAL A 119 53.48 -50.58 -23.51
N THR A 120 53.82 -50.00 -24.65
CA THR A 120 53.98 -48.55 -24.79
C THR A 120 52.62 -47.89 -24.88
N GLN A 121 52.30 -47.01 -23.93
CA GLN A 121 51.08 -46.21 -23.94
C GLN A 121 51.38 -44.72 -23.97
N ARG A 122 50.46 -43.95 -24.54
CA ARG A 122 50.48 -42.48 -24.51
C ARG A 122 49.07 -41.97 -24.28
N THR A 123 48.92 -41.03 -23.36
CA THR A 123 47.64 -40.43 -23.00
C THR A 123 47.58 -39.00 -23.50
N TYR A 124 46.57 -38.71 -24.31
CA TYR A 124 46.19 -37.38 -24.75
C TYR A 124 44.99 -36.91 -23.92
N THR A 125 45.09 -35.75 -23.29
CA THR A 125 44.06 -35.19 -22.40
C THR A 125 43.40 -33.99 -23.08
N VAL A 126 42.08 -33.98 -23.17
CA VAL A 126 41.30 -32.84 -23.67
C VAL A 126 40.45 -32.29 -22.53
N THR A 127 40.78 -31.09 -22.09
CA THR A 127 40.02 -30.34 -21.08
C THR A 127 38.96 -29.48 -21.77
N VAL A 128 37.71 -29.92 -21.73
CA VAL A 128 36.57 -29.24 -22.36
C VAL A 128 35.86 -28.34 -21.35
N GLN A 129 35.95 -27.03 -21.56
CA GLN A 129 35.21 -26.02 -20.81
C GLN A 129 33.85 -25.79 -21.50
N ARG A 130 32.76 -26.31 -20.89
CA ARG A 130 31.39 -26.01 -21.31
C ARG A 130 30.96 -24.70 -20.64
N SER A 131 30.63 -23.68 -21.43
CA SER A 131 30.33 -22.33 -20.93
C SER A 131 29.22 -22.32 -19.87
N THR A 132 29.41 -21.50 -18.84
CA THR A 132 28.45 -21.28 -17.76
C THR A 132 27.44 -20.19 -18.16
N PRO A 133 26.11 -20.40 -18.00
CA PRO A 133 25.10 -19.39 -18.29
C PRO A 133 25.25 -18.11 -17.46
N ALA A 134 25.24 -16.97 -18.14
CA ALA A 134 25.37 -15.63 -17.57
C ALA A 134 24.06 -14.80 -17.60
N ASP A 135 22.93 -15.42 -18.00
CA ASP A 135 21.64 -14.73 -18.05
C ASP A 135 21.09 -14.48 -16.64
N ARG A 136 20.94 -13.19 -16.30
CA ARG A 136 20.51 -12.67 -15.01
C ARG A 136 19.32 -11.73 -15.16
N ASP A 137 18.59 -11.83 -16.26
CA ASP A 137 17.38 -11.05 -16.46
C ASP A 137 16.16 -11.65 -15.75
N LEU A 138 15.19 -10.79 -15.45
CA LEU A 138 13.81 -11.21 -15.24
C LEU A 138 13.07 -11.26 -16.58
N ALA A 139 12.23 -12.27 -16.78
CA ALA A 139 11.23 -12.32 -17.84
C ALA A 139 9.92 -11.60 -17.43
N ALA A 140 9.63 -11.51 -16.13
CA ALA A 140 8.49 -10.75 -15.62
C ALA A 140 8.70 -10.29 -14.17
N LEU A 141 8.07 -9.17 -13.83
CA LEU A 141 7.91 -8.67 -12.46
C LEU A 141 6.43 -8.30 -12.23
N LYS A 142 5.78 -8.97 -11.27
CA LYS A 142 4.38 -8.70 -10.88
C LYS A 142 4.28 -8.40 -9.39
N LEU A 143 3.26 -7.62 -9.02
CA LEU A 143 2.94 -7.25 -7.64
C LEU A 143 1.52 -7.70 -7.31
N SER A 144 1.24 -8.02 -6.05
CA SER A 144 -0.12 -8.35 -5.59
C SER A 144 -1.08 -7.14 -5.58
N ALA A 145 -0.53 -5.93 -5.53
CA ALA A 145 -1.28 -4.67 -5.61
C ALA A 145 -0.38 -3.57 -6.20
N GLY A 146 -0.98 -2.53 -6.77
CA GLY A 146 -0.28 -1.52 -7.56
C GLY A 146 0.07 -2.01 -8.97
N GLN A 147 0.74 -1.17 -9.75
CA GLN A 147 1.26 -1.51 -11.08
C GLN A 147 2.72 -1.08 -11.18
N VAL A 148 3.55 -1.91 -11.82
CA VAL A 148 4.96 -1.61 -12.07
C VAL A 148 5.06 -0.52 -13.15
N SER A 149 5.81 0.54 -12.85
CA SER A 149 6.03 1.69 -13.73
C SER A 149 7.53 2.03 -13.82
N PRO A 150 8.12 2.13 -15.03
CA PRO A 150 7.50 1.90 -16.34
C PRO A 150 7.03 0.46 -16.52
N ALA A 151 6.28 0.19 -17.60
CA ALA A 151 5.93 -1.19 -17.97
C ALA A 151 7.20 -2.05 -18.05
N PHE A 152 7.12 -3.29 -17.55
CA PHE A 152 8.31 -4.11 -17.32
C PHE A 152 9.08 -4.38 -18.62
N ASP A 153 10.34 -3.96 -18.66
CA ASP A 153 11.35 -4.30 -19.66
C ASP A 153 12.62 -4.77 -18.95
N LYS A 154 13.15 -5.93 -19.35
CA LYS A 154 14.30 -6.56 -18.68
C LYS A 154 15.57 -5.69 -18.69
N ALA A 155 15.70 -4.72 -19.58
CA ALA A 155 16.81 -3.77 -19.65
C ALA A 155 16.70 -2.60 -18.66
N ILE A 156 15.54 -2.41 -18.02
CA ILE A 156 15.32 -1.36 -17.02
C ILE A 156 15.57 -1.94 -15.62
N ASP A 157 16.53 -1.36 -14.90
CA ASP A 157 16.95 -1.80 -13.56
C ASP A 157 16.20 -1.10 -12.41
N ALA A 158 15.40 -0.06 -12.69
CA ALA A 158 14.72 0.75 -11.68
C ALA A 158 13.23 0.94 -12.00
N TYR A 159 12.38 0.65 -11.01
CA TYR A 159 10.93 0.67 -11.10
C TYR A 159 10.30 1.37 -9.91
N THR A 160 9.10 1.88 -10.15
CA THR A 160 8.20 2.42 -9.12
C THR A 160 6.85 1.71 -9.18
N ALA A 161 6.08 1.75 -8.08
CA ALA A 161 4.68 1.38 -8.08
C ALA A 161 3.93 2.20 -7.01
N GLU A 162 2.71 2.65 -7.29
CA GLU A 162 1.87 3.29 -6.27
C GLU A 162 0.77 2.32 -5.77
N VAL A 163 0.50 2.35 -4.46
CA VAL A 163 -0.57 1.57 -3.82
C VAL A 163 -1.42 2.44 -2.89
N ALA A 164 -2.68 2.05 -2.66
CA ALA A 164 -3.61 2.77 -1.80
C ALA A 164 -3.14 2.78 -0.33
N PHE A 165 -3.61 3.76 0.46
CA PHE A 165 -3.28 3.85 1.88
C PHE A 165 -3.64 2.57 2.65
N THR A 166 -4.72 1.88 2.29
CA THR A 166 -5.18 0.63 2.91
C THR A 166 -4.29 -0.59 2.58
N THR A 167 -3.36 -0.49 1.62
CA THR A 167 -2.43 -1.56 1.27
C THR A 167 -1.24 -1.58 2.24
N GLU A 168 -1.40 -2.27 3.37
CA GLU A 168 -0.34 -2.43 4.38
C GLU A 168 0.78 -3.38 3.98
N ARG A 169 0.54 -4.27 3.01
CA ARG A 169 1.51 -5.28 2.57
C ARG A 169 1.28 -5.69 1.13
N ILE A 170 2.35 -6.12 0.47
CA ILE A 170 2.31 -6.73 -0.87
C ILE A 170 3.17 -7.99 -0.94
N THR A 171 2.93 -8.84 -1.93
CA THR A 171 3.89 -9.86 -2.37
C THR A 171 4.38 -9.53 -3.78
N ILE A 172 5.60 -9.98 -4.07
CA ILE A 172 6.27 -9.79 -5.36
C ILE A 172 6.36 -11.15 -6.03
N THR A 173 6.05 -11.21 -7.31
CA THR A 173 6.17 -12.42 -8.14
C THR A 173 7.16 -12.16 -9.28
N PRO A 174 8.45 -12.44 -9.06
CA PRO A 174 9.47 -12.36 -10.09
C PRO A 174 9.55 -13.67 -10.89
N THR A 175 9.79 -13.58 -12.20
CA THR A 175 10.08 -14.73 -13.07
C THR A 175 11.43 -14.49 -13.73
N VAL A 176 12.40 -15.37 -13.54
CA VAL A 176 13.71 -15.30 -14.23
C VAL A 176 13.56 -15.73 -15.70
N SER A 177 14.39 -15.19 -16.59
CA SER A 177 14.41 -15.58 -18.01
C SER A 177 15.05 -16.95 -18.25
N ALA A 178 16.07 -17.31 -17.47
CA ALA A 178 16.75 -18.60 -17.55
C ALA A 178 16.48 -19.46 -16.31
N GLU A 179 16.12 -20.73 -16.51
CA GLU A 179 15.81 -21.68 -15.43
C GLU A 179 17.02 -22.00 -14.53
N SER A 180 18.24 -21.87 -15.05
CA SER A 180 19.49 -22.02 -14.29
C SER A 180 19.80 -20.84 -13.36
N SER A 181 18.98 -19.78 -13.39
CA SER A 181 19.17 -18.56 -12.61
C SER A 181 18.26 -18.51 -11.40
N THR A 182 18.73 -17.86 -10.34
CA THR A 182 18.03 -17.79 -9.04
C THR A 182 17.65 -16.35 -8.72
N VAL A 183 16.50 -16.13 -8.09
CA VAL A 183 16.04 -14.79 -7.70
C VAL A 183 15.82 -14.70 -6.20
N LYS A 184 16.13 -13.51 -5.66
CA LYS A 184 15.86 -13.12 -4.28
C LYS A 184 15.05 -11.83 -4.23
N VAL A 185 14.15 -11.72 -3.26
CA VAL A 185 13.41 -10.49 -2.91
C VAL A 185 13.75 -10.15 -1.46
N ASN A 186 14.25 -8.94 -1.21
CA ASN A 186 14.78 -8.49 0.09
C ASN A 186 15.74 -9.51 0.75
N GLY A 187 16.57 -10.16 -0.07
CA GLY A 187 17.55 -11.16 0.35
C GLY A 187 17.01 -12.59 0.51
N GLN A 188 15.69 -12.79 0.61
CA GLN A 188 15.06 -14.11 0.69
C GLN A 188 14.91 -14.74 -0.69
N ALA A 189 15.13 -16.06 -0.79
CA ALA A 189 15.00 -16.77 -2.06
C ALA A 189 13.54 -16.92 -2.47
N VAL A 190 13.24 -16.74 -3.75
CA VAL A 190 11.89 -16.90 -4.30
C VAL A 190 11.97 -17.80 -5.53
N THR A 191 11.09 -18.80 -5.61
CA THR A 191 10.95 -19.66 -6.79
C THR A 191 10.51 -18.83 -8.00
N SER A 192 11.05 -19.10 -9.19
CA SER A 192 10.63 -18.38 -10.42
C SER A 192 9.13 -18.50 -10.66
N GLY A 193 8.44 -17.36 -10.81
CA GLY A 193 6.98 -17.30 -10.94
C GLY A 193 6.19 -17.54 -9.64
N GLY A 194 6.87 -17.79 -8.52
CA GLY A 194 6.28 -17.88 -7.19
C GLY A 194 6.14 -16.51 -6.51
N THR A 195 5.32 -16.45 -5.47
CA THR A 195 5.19 -15.27 -4.60
C THR A 195 6.29 -15.22 -3.55
N SER A 196 6.88 -14.04 -3.33
CA SER A 196 7.69 -13.75 -2.16
C SER A 196 6.88 -13.82 -0.86
N ASP A 197 7.59 -13.79 0.28
CA ASP A 197 7.01 -13.37 1.55
C ASP A 197 6.35 -11.98 1.43
N ALA A 198 5.41 -11.70 2.33
CA ALA A 198 4.72 -10.41 2.37
C ALA A 198 5.65 -9.29 2.87
N VAL A 199 5.90 -8.30 2.02
CA VAL A 199 6.60 -7.06 2.37
C VAL A 199 5.61 -6.11 3.03
N VAL A 200 5.83 -5.78 4.31
CA VAL A 200 5.06 -4.76 5.04
C VAL A 200 5.49 -3.37 4.56
N LEU A 201 4.52 -2.51 4.26
CA LEU A 201 4.73 -1.18 3.69
C LEU A 201 4.49 -0.08 4.73
N ALA A 202 5.49 0.74 4.98
CA ALA A 202 5.33 2.06 5.60
C ALA A 202 4.57 3.00 4.65
N VAL A 203 3.99 4.08 5.20
CA VAL A 203 3.41 5.15 4.38
C VAL A 203 4.52 5.97 3.74
N GLY A 204 4.39 6.28 2.45
CA GLY A 204 5.46 6.85 1.63
C GLY A 204 6.20 5.76 0.86
N ASP A 205 7.47 6.02 0.55
CA ASP A 205 8.29 5.16 -0.32
C ASP A 205 8.88 3.97 0.45
N ASN A 206 8.85 2.80 -0.17
CA ASN A 206 9.37 1.55 0.37
C ASN A 206 10.29 0.90 -0.68
N ASP A 207 11.59 0.88 -0.42
CA ASP A 207 12.55 0.27 -1.34
C ASP A 207 12.61 -1.26 -1.17
N ILE A 208 12.43 -1.96 -2.27
CA ILE A 208 12.41 -3.42 -2.37
C ILE A 208 13.53 -3.84 -3.32
N SER A 209 14.45 -4.66 -2.82
CA SER A 209 15.59 -5.13 -3.59
C SER A 209 15.30 -6.51 -4.19
N ILE A 210 15.29 -6.59 -5.52
CA ILE A 210 15.13 -7.84 -6.25
C ILE A 210 16.48 -8.16 -6.91
N VAL A 211 17.06 -9.32 -6.60
CA VAL A 211 18.40 -9.71 -7.07
C VAL A 211 18.31 -11.02 -7.84
N VAL A 212 18.68 -11.00 -9.12
CA VAL A 212 18.86 -12.21 -9.92
C VAL A 212 20.34 -12.59 -9.94
N LYS A 213 20.63 -13.87 -9.75
CA LYS A 213 21.98 -14.46 -9.84
C LYS A 213 21.97 -15.54 -10.92
N ALA A 214 22.80 -15.35 -11.94
CA ALA A 214 23.05 -16.33 -12.99
C ALA A 214 23.94 -17.48 -12.50
N GLN A 215 24.06 -18.53 -13.30
CA GLN A 215 24.87 -19.71 -12.95
C GLN A 215 26.38 -19.39 -12.93
N ASP A 216 26.84 -18.39 -13.67
CA ASP A 216 28.22 -17.84 -13.62
C ASP A 216 28.49 -16.98 -12.36
N LEU A 217 27.54 -16.92 -11.43
CA LEU A 217 27.54 -16.12 -10.21
C LEU A 217 27.41 -14.59 -10.43
N SER A 218 27.27 -14.13 -11.67
CA SER A 218 27.01 -12.72 -11.95
C SER A 218 25.62 -12.30 -11.45
N LEU A 219 25.53 -11.05 -10.98
CA LEU A 219 24.32 -10.49 -10.36
C LEU A 219 23.70 -9.40 -11.22
N LYS A 220 22.37 -9.33 -11.24
CA LYS A 220 21.59 -8.16 -11.65
C LYS A 220 20.68 -7.73 -10.50
N ARG A 221 20.46 -6.43 -10.37
CA ARG A 221 19.60 -5.86 -9.32
C ARG A 221 18.51 -5.04 -9.98
N TYR A 222 17.26 -5.41 -9.71
CA TYR A 222 16.09 -4.61 -10.02
C TYR A 222 15.68 -3.90 -8.72
N ALA A 223 15.79 -2.57 -8.72
CA ALA A 223 15.31 -1.72 -7.65
C ALA A 223 13.83 -1.42 -7.88
N LEU A 224 12.99 -1.67 -6.87
CA LEU A 224 11.56 -1.36 -6.91
C LEU A 224 11.20 -0.48 -5.71
N THR A 225 10.82 0.77 -5.97
CA THR A 225 10.30 1.68 -4.93
C THR A 225 8.78 1.65 -4.95
N VAL A 226 8.16 1.08 -3.91
CA VAL A 226 6.70 1.04 -3.76
C VAL A 226 6.23 2.17 -2.86
N ARG A 227 5.52 3.13 -3.44
CA ARG A 227 4.94 4.27 -2.76
C ARG A 227 3.54 3.94 -2.26
N ARG A 228 3.39 3.75 -0.95
CA ARG A 228 2.09 3.64 -0.29
C ARG A 228 1.54 5.04 -0.05
N ALA A 229 0.37 5.33 -0.60
CA ALA A 229 -0.28 6.62 -0.41
C ALA A 229 -0.52 6.94 1.08
N SER A 230 -0.35 8.20 1.45
CA SER A 230 -0.76 8.74 2.76
C SER A 230 -2.20 9.25 2.76
N GLU A 231 -2.80 9.36 3.94
CA GLU A 231 -4.20 9.69 4.15
C GLU A 231 -4.35 10.91 5.09
N VAL A 232 -5.22 11.85 4.71
CA VAL A 232 -5.42 13.16 5.34
C VAL A 232 -6.88 13.43 5.74
N GLU A 233 -7.80 12.48 5.55
CA GLU A 233 -9.19 12.65 5.96
C GLU A 233 -9.40 12.49 7.48
N LEU A 234 -10.41 13.21 7.99
CA LEU A 234 -11.01 12.92 9.29
C LEU A 234 -12.12 11.87 9.14
N ILE A 235 -12.22 10.96 10.12
CA ILE A 235 -13.39 10.08 10.32
C ILE A 235 -14.34 10.59 11.40
N GLY A 236 -13.98 11.66 12.11
CA GLY A 236 -14.87 12.34 13.03
C GLY A 236 -14.42 13.76 13.33
N LEU A 237 -15.38 14.67 13.47
CA LEU A 237 -15.18 16.04 13.94
C LEU A 237 -16.34 16.41 14.87
N ARG A 238 -16.04 16.98 16.04
CA ARG A 238 -17.04 17.43 17.01
C ARG A 238 -16.58 18.72 17.69
N VAL A 239 -17.55 19.55 18.07
CA VAL A 239 -17.39 20.71 18.95
C VAL A 239 -18.03 20.36 20.29
N SER A 240 -17.51 20.87 21.41
CA SER A 240 -18.04 20.58 22.75
C SER A 240 -19.42 21.19 23.03
N ASP A 241 -19.83 22.19 22.25
CA ASP A 241 -21.16 22.80 22.27
C ASP A 241 -21.59 23.19 20.85
N GLY A 242 -22.88 23.01 20.57
CA GLY A 242 -23.46 23.10 19.22
C GLY A 242 -23.29 21.83 18.37
N THR A 243 -24.18 21.68 17.39
CA THR A 243 -24.13 20.60 16.39
C THR A 243 -23.52 21.12 15.08
N LEU A 244 -22.65 20.33 14.44
CA LEU A 244 -22.14 20.64 13.11
C LEU A 244 -23.28 20.65 12.07
N SER A 245 -23.30 21.69 11.25
CA SER A 245 -24.16 21.84 10.07
C SER A 245 -23.30 22.19 8.86
N PRO A 246 -23.25 21.34 7.80
CA PRO A 246 -23.94 20.05 7.69
C PRO A 246 -23.45 19.03 8.73
N ALA A 247 -24.17 17.91 8.87
CA ALA A 247 -23.67 16.79 9.67
C ALA A 247 -22.33 16.30 9.10
N PHE A 248 -21.44 15.81 9.97
CA PHE A 248 -20.07 15.47 9.59
C PHE A 248 -20.01 14.43 8.45
N SER A 249 -19.19 14.72 7.44
CA SER A 249 -18.83 13.83 6.34
C SER A 249 -17.36 14.09 5.94
N PRO A 250 -16.50 13.07 5.79
CA PRO A 250 -15.08 13.25 5.47
C PRO A 250 -14.81 14.13 4.24
N ALA A 251 -15.72 14.09 3.26
CA ALA A 251 -15.67 14.85 2.00
C ALA A 251 -16.03 16.34 2.14
N VAL A 252 -16.65 16.78 3.24
CA VAL A 252 -17.01 18.18 3.48
C VAL A 252 -15.94 18.85 4.34
N SER A 253 -15.35 19.93 3.83
CA SER A 253 -14.32 20.71 4.53
C SER A 253 -14.89 21.82 5.42
N ASP A 254 -16.03 22.42 5.06
CA ASP A 254 -16.59 23.60 5.72
C ASP A 254 -17.84 23.28 6.54
N TYR A 255 -17.85 23.75 7.79
CA TYR A 255 -18.92 23.53 8.75
C TYR A 255 -19.29 24.79 9.52
N THR A 256 -20.52 24.81 10.00
CA THR A 256 -21.01 25.79 10.97
C THR A 256 -21.51 25.08 12.23
N ALA A 257 -21.44 25.76 13.38
CA ALA A 257 -22.09 25.31 14.61
C ALA A 257 -22.64 26.54 15.37
N THR A 258 -23.67 26.35 16.19
CA THR A 258 -24.18 27.39 17.09
C THR A 258 -24.07 26.93 18.53
N ALA A 259 -23.25 27.62 19.32
CA ALA A 259 -23.09 27.39 20.75
C ALA A 259 -24.19 28.14 21.54
N LEU A 260 -24.32 27.86 22.84
CA LEU A 260 -25.15 28.64 23.76
C LEU A 260 -24.54 30.03 24.00
N ASP A 261 -25.36 31.00 24.39
CA ASP A 261 -24.89 32.35 24.74
C ASP A 261 -24.00 32.36 26.00
N SER A 262 -24.26 31.43 26.94
CA SER A 262 -23.43 31.18 28.12
C SER A 262 -22.06 30.57 27.82
N THR A 263 -21.86 29.93 26.65
CA THR A 263 -20.64 29.19 26.33
C THR A 263 -19.48 30.12 25.98
N ALA A 264 -18.61 30.38 26.96
CA ALA A 264 -17.47 31.29 26.82
C ALA A 264 -16.29 30.71 26.02
N ALA A 265 -16.20 29.39 25.90
CA ALA A 265 -15.19 28.70 25.10
C ALA A 265 -15.71 27.32 24.67
N VAL A 266 -15.15 26.77 23.59
CA VAL A 266 -15.41 25.39 23.13
C VAL A 266 -14.10 24.63 22.97
N THR A 267 -14.15 23.31 23.03
CA THR A 267 -13.08 22.45 22.51
C THR A 267 -13.54 21.81 21.21
N VAL A 268 -12.59 21.57 20.30
CA VAL A 268 -12.81 20.76 19.10
C VAL A 268 -12.11 19.43 19.30
N THR A 269 -12.75 18.34 18.90
CA THR A 269 -12.07 17.05 18.75
C THR A 269 -12.18 16.57 17.32
N ALA A 270 -11.05 16.15 16.76
CA ALA A 270 -10.96 15.58 15.42
C ALA A 270 -10.28 14.21 15.50
N THR A 271 -10.87 13.22 14.82
CA THR A 271 -10.35 11.85 14.71
C THR A 271 -9.91 11.62 13.26
N VAL A 272 -8.64 11.32 13.05
CA VAL A 272 -8.05 11.04 11.72
C VAL A 272 -8.41 9.64 11.23
N ALA A 273 -8.50 9.47 9.90
CA ALA A 273 -8.62 8.17 9.26
C ALA A 273 -7.36 7.31 9.41
N ALA A 274 -6.18 7.94 9.45
CA ALA A 274 -4.88 7.29 9.56
C ALA A 274 -4.18 7.67 10.86
N SER A 275 -3.83 6.68 11.69
CA SER A 275 -3.11 6.87 12.96
C SER A 275 -1.71 7.48 12.80
N SER A 276 -1.13 7.43 11.60
CA SER A 276 0.13 8.08 11.24
C SER A 276 -0.01 9.58 10.96
N SER A 277 -1.23 10.12 10.87
CA SER A 277 -1.49 11.52 10.52
C SER A 277 -1.70 12.38 11.76
N SER A 278 -1.10 13.57 11.76
CA SER A 278 -1.16 14.55 12.84
C SER A 278 -2.32 15.53 12.67
N VAL A 279 -2.80 16.11 13.77
CA VAL A 279 -3.85 17.13 13.78
C VAL A 279 -3.35 18.41 14.45
N ARG A 280 -3.64 19.55 13.84
CA ARG A 280 -3.51 20.88 14.46
C ARG A 280 -4.86 21.58 14.49
N VAL A 281 -5.24 22.11 15.65
CA VAL A 281 -6.43 22.96 15.83
C VAL A 281 -5.95 24.39 16.10
N ASN A 282 -6.32 25.34 15.23
CA ASN A 282 -5.78 26.71 15.21
C ASN A 282 -4.23 26.74 15.27
N GLY A 283 -3.57 25.82 14.56
CA GLY A 283 -2.10 25.68 14.52
C GLY A 283 -1.48 24.89 15.69
N THR A 284 -2.16 24.80 16.82
CA THR A 284 -1.72 24.03 18.00
C THR A 284 -1.92 22.53 17.77
N GLU A 285 -0.91 21.73 18.07
CA GLU A 285 -0.98 20.27 17.90
C GLU A 285 -1.91 19.61 18.92
N VAL A 286 -2.72 18.65 18.47
CA VAL A 286 -3.69 17.93 19.29
C VAL A 286 -3.62 16.44 18.97
N ALA A 287 -3.59 15.59 20.00
CA ALA A 287 -3.62 14.14 19.81
C ALA A 287 -4.92 13.71 19.11
N ALA A 288 -4.82 12.80 18.15
CA ALA A 288 -5.96 12.31 17.39
C ALA A 288 -7.06 11.76 18.32
N GLY A 289 -8.31 12.20 18.12
CA GLY A 289 -9.47 11.79 18.93
C GLY A 289 -9.56 12.43 20.32
N ALA A 290 -8.58 13.25 20.73
CA ALA A 290 -8.59 14.04 21.95
C ALA A 290 -9.16 15.45 21.73
N ALA A 291 -9.73 16.04 22.78
CA ALA A 291 -10.20 17.42 22.74
C ALA A 291 -9.01 18.40 22.71
N SER A 292 -9.13 19.46 21.92
CA SER A 292 -8.22 20.59 21.94
C SER A 292 -8.23 21.29 23.31
N GLY A 293 -7.27 22.18 23.53
CA GLY A 293 -7.41 23.23 24.54
C GLY A 293 -8.69 24.07 24.30
N ALA A 294 -9.14 24.77 25.33
CA ALA A 294 -10.31 25.64 25.24
C ALA A 294 -10.07 26.82 24.28
N ILE A 295 -10.96 26.98 23.31
CA ILE A 295 -10.94 28.03 22.29
C ILE A 295 -11.98 29.09 22.71
N PRO A 296 -11.56 30.29 23.14
CA PRO A 296 -12.47 31.33 23.58
C PRO A 296 -13.43 31.78 22.46
N LEU A 297 -14.69 31.98 22.82
CA LEU A 297 -15.73 32.47 21.92
C LEU A 297 -16.17 33.88 22.30
N ALA A 298 -15.82 34.85 21.46
CA ALA A 298 -16.51 36.15 21.44
C ALA A 298 -17.95 35.98 20.95
N PHE A 299 -18.83 36.95 21.24
CA PHE A 299 -20.16 36.97 20.63
C PHE A 299 -20.04 37.21 19.12
N GLY A 300 -20.77 36.44 18.32
CA GLY A 300 -20.63 36.38 16.87
C GLY A 300 -19.95 35.09 16.37
N PRO A 301 -19.56 35.03 15.09
CA PRO A 301 -18.85 33.89 14.52
C PRO A 301 -17.37 33.89 14.92
N THR A 302 -16.87 32.71 15.30
CA THR A 302 -15.44 32.42 15.48
C THR A 302 -15.07 31.28 14.55
N THR A 303 -14.10 31.50 13.65
CA THR A 303 -13.59 30.46 12.75
C THR A 303 -12.51 29.64 13.45
N ILE A 304 -12.64 28.32 13.43
CA ILE A 304 -11.67 27.37 13.94
C ILE A 304 -11.13 26.57 12.75
N THR A 305 -9.81 26.51 12.60
CA THR A 305 -9.16 25.70 11.57
C THR A 305 -8.68 24.38 12.16
N VAL A 306 -8.94 23.27 11.47
CA VAL A 306 -8.44 21.94 11.82
C VAL A 306 -7.63 21.43 10.63
N LEU A 307 -6.32 21.38 10.78
CA LEU A 307 -5.39 20.92 9.75
C LEU A 307 -4.97 19.48 10.07
N VAL A 308 -5.29 18.55 9.17
CA VAL A 308 -4.70 17.22 9.17
C VAL A 308 -3.45 17.24 8.30
N THR A 309 -2.34 16.71 8.81
CA THR A 309 -1.07 16.59 8.08
C THR A 309 -0.58 15.15 8.15
N ALA A 310 -0.45 14.51 6.98
CA ALA A 310 0.10 13.16 6.86
C ALA A 310 1.64 13.16 6.82
N THR A 311 2.24 11.99 6.95
CA THR A 311 3.70 11.79 7.02
C THR A 311 4.46 12.29 5.78
N ASP A 312 3.84 12.22 4.60
CA ASP A 312 4.40 12.76 3.34
C ASP A 312 4.16 14.28 3.17
N LYS A 313 3.80 14.97 4.25
CA LYS A 313 3.52 16.42 4.33
C LYS A 313 2.32 16.90 3.52
N ARG A 314 1.52 16.01 2.91
CA ARG A 314 0.20 16.41 2.38
C ARG A 314 -0.72 16.82 3.53
N THR A 315 -1.58 17.79 3.26
CA THR A 315 -2.49 18.35 4.25
C THR A 315 -3.91 18.45 3.73
N LYS A 316 -4.88 18.37 4.64
CA LYS A 316 -6.28 18.71 4.40
C LYS A 316 -6.77 19.60 5.54
N ALA A 317 -7.36 20.74 5.19
CA ALA A 317 -7.90 21.69 6.15
C ALA A 317 -9.42 21.58 6.21
N TYR A 318 -9.95 21.59 7.44
CA TYR A 318 -11.36 21.69 7.75
C TYR A 318 -11.61 23.01 8.49
N SER A 319 -12.70 23.69 8.17
CA SER A 319 -13.11 24.98 8.74
C SER A 319 -14.39 24.79 9.55
N VAL A 320 -14.40 25.24 10.80
CA VAL A 320 -15.60 25.22 11.65
C VAL A 320 -15.90 26.62 12.15
N VAL A 321 -16.98 27.23 11.63
CA VAL A 321 -17.46 28.53 12.09
C VAL A 321 -18.44 28.34 13.24
N VAL A 322 -17.96 28.51 14.46
CA VAL A 322 -18.79 28.43 15.68
C VAL A 322 -19.35 29.80 15.99
N THR A 323 -20.68 29.95 15.95
CA THR A 323 -21.37 31.19 16.31
C THR A 323 -21.84 31.13 17.76
N ARG A 324 -21.34 32.03 18.59
CA ARG A 324 -21.88 32.27 19.93
C ARG A 324 -22.90 33.42 19.85
N PRO A 325 -24.20 33.19 20.02
CA PRO A 325 -25.19 34.25 19.94
C PRO A 325 -25.01 35.25 21.08
N GLN A 326 -25.08 36.55 20.78
CA GLN A 326 -25.21 37.55 21.83
C GLN A 326 -26.60 37.43 22.44
N GLY A 327 -26.67 36.90 23.67
CA GLY A 327 -27.89 36.94 24.46
C GLY A 327 -28.39 38.37 24.54
N ALA A 328 -29.68 38.59 24.26
CA ALA A 328 -30.29 39.88 24.51
C ALA A 328 -30.17 40.16 26.01
N ALA A 329 -29.41 41.21 26.37
CA ALA A 329 -29.13 41.50 27.76
C ALA A 329 -30.43 41.51 28.58
N PRO A 330 -30.47 40.88 29.78
CA PRO A 330 -31.54 41.19 30.72
C PRO A 330 -31.48 42.70 30.92
N ALA A 331 -32.59 43.39 30.67
CA ALA A 331 -32.62 44.85 30.77
C ALA A 331 -32.33 45.25 32.22
N THR A 332 -31.09 45.60 32.49
CA THR A 332 -30.67 46.17 33.76
C THR A 332 -31.42 47.48 33.94
N ASN A 333 -32.12 47.63 35.07
CA ASN A 333 -32.79 48.88 35.43
C ASN A 333 -31.76 50.02 35.38
N GLY A 334 -31.82 50.84 34.34
CA GLY A 334 -30.70 51.71 33.95
C GLY A 334 -31.11 52.72 32.89
N THR A 335 -31.83 53.75 33.33
CA THR A 335 -31.85 55.11 32.75
C THR A 335 -31.62 55.25 31.24
N HIS A 336 -32.71 55.23 30.45
CA HIS A 336 -32.68 55.80 29.10
C HIS A 336 -33.25 57.22 29.09
N LEU A 337 -32.34 58.19 28.94
CA LEU A 337 -32.63 59.60 28.69
C LEU A 337 -33.02 59.81 27.22
N GLY A 338 -34.17 60.45 26.97
CA GLY A 338 -34.46 61.25 25.76
C GLY A 338 -34.53 60.56 24.38
N GLY A 339 -35.22 61.23 23.44
CA GLY A 339 -35.00 61.01 22.00
C GLY A 339 -36.15 60.38 21.20
N GLY A 340 -36.60 61.10 20.16
CA GLY A 340 -37.73 60.73 19.31
C GLY A 340 -37.49 59.70 18.19
N VAL A 341 -38.63 59.17 17.71
CA VAL A 341 -39.06 58.84 16.34
C VAL A 341 -38.06 58.98 15.17
N TRP A 342 -38.06 58.02 14.20
CA TRP A 342 -38.36 58.18 12.74
C TRP A 342 -38.54 56.78 12.04
N LEU A 343 -38.86 56.71 10.73
CA LEU A 343 -39.48 55.54 10.03
C LEU A 343 -38.50 54.74 9.09
N VAL A 344 -38.82 53.77 8.18
CA VAL A 344 -39.81 53.66 7.06
C VAL A 344 -40.59 52.29 7.01
N ARG A 345 -40.51 51.45 5.95
CA ARG A 345 -41.52 50.39 5.61
C ARG A 345 -41.12 49.35 4.52
N SER A 346 -41.17 48.04 4.83
CA SER A 346 -41.81 46.96 4.02
C SER A 346 -41.87 45.64 4.83
N GLY A 347 -42.82 44.70 4.68
CA GLY A 347 -44.07 44.67 3.91
C GLY A 347 -45.34 44.55 4.78
N GLU A 348 -46.47 44.35 4.13
CA GLU A 348 -47.86 44.62 4.56
C GLU A 348 -48.37 44.03 5.90
N TYR A 349 -49.04 44.88 6.71
CA TYR A 349 -50.27 44.53 7.47
C TYR A 349 -51.03 45.82 7.87
N THR A 350 -52.30 45.93 7.45
CA THR A 350 -53.20 47.11 7.38
C THR A 350 -53.04 48.20 8.46
N ARG A 351 -53.05 49.48 8.04
CA ARG A 351 -53.09 50.65 8.94
C ARG A 351 -54.38 50.69 9.76
N LEU A 352 -54.33 51.26 10.96
CA LEU A 352 -55.52 51.60 11.76
C LEU A 352 -55.23 52.86 12.58
N LYS A 353 -56.03 53.90 12.35
CA LYS A 353 -56.01 55.20 13.04
C LYS A 353 -56.73 55.02 14.38
N VAL A 354 -56.22 55.61 15.47
CA VAL A 354 -56.83 55.49 16.81
C VAL A 354 -56.98 56.87 17.44
N MET A 355 -58.23 57.31 17.57
CA MET A 355 -58.65 58.18 18.66
C MET A 355 -59.14 57.31 19.83
N LEU A 356 -59.19 57.86 21.04
CA LEU A 356 -59.88 57.19 22.15
C LEU A 356 -61.40 57.27 21.90
N ALA A 357 -62.11 56.19 22.20
CA ALA A 357 -63.56 56.22 22.38
C ALA A 357 -63.96 55.25 23.51
N SER A 358 -65.10 55.54 24.12
CA SER A 358 -65.66 54.92 25.32
C SER A 358 -66.11 53.46 25.13
N ALA A 359 -66.56 52.84 26.23
CA ALA A 359 -66.91 51.43 26.28
C ALA A 359 -68.16 51.10 25.42
N ALA A 360 -68.00 50.25 24.40
CA ALA A 360 -69.10 49.47 23.81
C ALA A 360 -68.68 48.28 22.91
N SER A 361 -67.48 48.25 22.32
CA SER A 361 -67.13 47.26 21.28
C SER A 361 -66.12 46.19 21.71
N THR A 362 -66.35 44.94 21.27
CA THR A 362 -65.42 43.81 21.47
C THR A 362 -64.82 43.41 20.12
N PRO A 363 -63.54 43.71 19.83
CA PRO A 363 -62.95 43.48 18.51
C PRO A 363 -62.34 42.07 18.34
N ARG A 364 -62.29 41.62 17.08
CA ARG A 364 -61.78 40.30 16.67
C ARG A 364 -60.24 40.20 16.73
N LEU A 365 -59.73 38.98 16.88
CA LEU A 365 -58.31 38.65 16.94
C LEU A 365 -57.56 39.19 15.72
N GLY A 366 -56.43 39.85 15.95
CA GLY A 366 -55.66 40.57 14.92
C GLY A 366 -55.88 42.08 14.90
N ALA A 367 -56.96 42.59 15.52
CA ALA A 367 -57.17 44.03 15.68
C ALA A 367 -56.09 44.66 16.59
N LYS A 368 -55.47 45.76 16.13
CA LYS A 368 -54.42 46.51 16.85
C LYS A 368 -55.03 47.36 17.97
N GLN A 369 -55.19 46.81 19.17
CA GLN A 369 -55.52 47.64 20.35
C GLN A 369 -54.30 48.43 20.83
N THR A 370 -54.53 49.67 21.21
CA THR A 370 -53.50 50.60 21.72
C THR A 370 -54.03 51.22 23.01
N ALA A 371 -53.38 50.95 24.14
CA ALA A 371 -53.70 51.55 25.43
C ALA A 371 -52.57 52.50 25.86
N ARG A 372 -52.90 53.52 26.66
CA ARG A 372 -51.92 54.26 27.47
C ARG A 372 -51.91 53.61 28.86
N ALA A 373 -50.72 53.36 29.40
CA ALA A 373 -50.54 53.08 30.82
C ALA A 373 -50.02 54.35 31.52
N PRO A 374 -50.49 54.68 32.73
CA PRO A 374 -49.81 55.63 33.60
C PRO A 374 -48.54 55.01 34.17
N LEU A 375 -47.57 55.87 34.51
CA LEU A 375 -46.25 55.53 35.04
C LEU A 375 -46.30 54.47 36.16
N ASN A 376 -45.34 53.53 36.14
CA ASN A 376 -45.06 52.54 37.18
C ASN A 376 -46.18 51.58 37.59
N ARG A 377 -47.37 51.62 36.96
CA ARG A 377 -48.47 50.70 37.27
C ARG A 377 -48.40 49.40 36.46
N LEU A 378 -48.88 48.35 37.10
CA LEU A 378 -48.88 46.97 36.58
C LEU A 378 -50.06 46.79 35.60
N VAL A 379 -49.78 46.60 34.30
CA VAL A 379 -50.85 46.32 33.33
C VAL A 379 -51.08 44.82 33.26
N THR A 380 -52.27 44.39 33.66
CA THR A 380 -52.79 43.03 33.39
C THR A 380 -53.87 43.10 32.31
N ALA A 381 -53.88 42.13 31.40
CA ALA A 381 -54.91 42.03 30.36
C ALA A 381 -55.68 40.72 30.48
N ARG A 382 -57.00 40.79 30.62
CA ARG A 382 -57.88 39.61 30.76
C ARG A 382 -58.63 39.32 29.48
N VAL A 383 -58.25 38.23 28.82
CA VAL A 383 -58.78 37.79 27.53
C VAL A 383 -59.94 36.83 27.75
N ARG A 384 -60.99 36.92 26.93
CA ARG A 384 -62.18 36.06 26.99
C ARG A 384 -62.42 35.42 25.63
N SER A 385 -63.36 34.47 25.54
CA SER A 385 -63.75 33.80 24.29
C SER A 385 -62.59 33.14 23.54
N LEU A 386 -61.59 32.64 24.28
CA LEU A 386 -60.52 31.79 23.78
C LEU A 386 -61.00 30.32 23.71
N THR A 387 -60.44 29.54 22.79
CA THR A 387 -60.59 28.08 22.76
C THR A 387 -60.18 27.52 24.13
N PRO A 388 -61.04 26.80 24.89
CA PRO A 388 -60.72 26.33 26.24
C PRO A 388 -59.55 25.35 26.27
N ARG A 389 -58.70 25.43 27.32
CA ARG A 389 -57.50 24.59 27.52
C ARG A 389 -56.41 24.73 26.44
N THR A 390 -56.50 25.72 25.55
CA THR A 390 -55.52 25.99 24.48
C THR A 390 -54.40 26.94 24.94
N SER A 391 -53.18 26.70 24.47
CA SER A 391 -51.99 27.53 24.76
C SER A 391 -51.74 28.55 23.65
N TYR A 392 -51.55 29.81 24.04
CA TYR A 392 -51.32 30.95 23.15
C TYR A 392 -49.95 31.57 23.41
N ARG A 393 -49.31 32.11 22.36
CA ARG A 393 -48.10 32.95 22.52
C ARG A 393 -48.50 34.42 22.67
N VAL A 394 -47.90 35.08 23.66
CA VAL A 394 -48.07 36.50 23.93
C VAL A 394 -46.95 37.27 23.23
N LEU A 395 -47.29 38.21 22.37
CA LEU A 395 -46.33 39.08 21.69
C LEU A 395 -46.55 40.53 22.11
N VAL A 396 -45.46 41.19 22.51
CA VAL A 396 -45.41 42.63 22.80
C VAL A 396 -44.55 43.29 21.74
N LYS A 397 -44.97 44.47 21.26
CA LYS A 397 -44.21 45.22 20.26
C LYS A 397 -43.27 46.22 20.92
N ILE A 398 -41.97 45.95 20.84
CA ILE A 398 -40.87 46.77 21.38
C ILE A 398 -39.96 47.14 20.20
N ASN A 399 -39.56 48.41 20.07
CA ASN A 399 -38.64 48.90 19.04
C ASN A 399 -38.94 48.38 17.62
N GLY A 400 -40.22 48.38 17.23
CA GLY A 400 -40.66 47.93 15.90
C GLY A 400 -40.79 46.41 15.72
N ARG A 401 -40.18 45.57 16.57
CA ARG A 401 -40.22 44.10 16.49
C ARG A 401 -41.29 43.51 17.40
N TRP A 402 -41.90 42.39 17.00
CA TRP A 402 -42.72 41.59 17.91
C TRP A 402 -41.78 40.68 18.72
N VAL A 403 -41.71 40.92 20.03
CA VAL A 403 -40.94 40.11 20.97
C VAL A 403 -41.89 39.18 21.70
N ALA A 404 -41.48 37.93 21.92
CA ALA A 404 -42.24 37.00 22.73
C ALA A 404 -42.16 37.41 24.21
N ALA A 405 -43.31 37.70 24.81
CA ALA A 405 -43.44 38.07 26.22
C ALA A 405 -43.97 36.91 27.09
N GLY A 406 -43.85 35.68 26.58
CA GLY A 406 -44.29 34.45 27.24
C GLY A 406 -45.44 33.73 26.51
N SER A 407 -46.04 32.78 27.23
CA SER A 407 -47.21 32.03 26.79
C SER A 407 -48.30 32.04 27.87
N VAL A 408 -49.54 31.78 27.47
CA VAL A 408 -50.66 31.67 28.41
C VAL A 408 -51.63 30.59 27.94
N ARG A 409 -52.13 29.79 28.89
CA ARG A 409 -53.15 28.76 28.62
C ARG A 409 -54.52 29.25 29.09
N SER A 410 -55.55 29.05 28.26
CA SER A 410 -56.92 29.39 28.63
C SER A 410 -57.51 28.38 29.63
N GLY A 411 -58.27 28.87 30.61
CA GLY A 411 -59.01 28.02 31.54
C GLY A 411 -60.23 27.34 30.89
N ARG A 412 -60.92 26.47 31.66
CA ARG A 412 -62.11 25.72 31.19
C ARG A 412 -63.23 26.61 30.62
N LYS A 413 -63.33 27.88 31.07
CA LYS A 413 -64.33 28.87 30.59
C LYS A 413 -63.83 29.76 29.43
N GLY A 414 -62.74 29.40 28.75
CA GLY A 414 -62.20 30.18 27.61
C GLY A 414 -61.63 31.55 28.00
N ILE A 415 -61.12 31.69 29.23
CA ILE A 415 -60.57 32.94 29.78
C ILE A 415 -59.09 32.74 30.11
N ALA A 416 -58.26 33.74 29.81
CA ALA A 416 -56.84 33.78 30.18
C ALA A 416 -56.48 35.15 30.76
N SER A 417 -55.59 35.16 31.76
CA SER A 417 -54.95 36.38 32.26
C SER A 417 -53.54 36.44 31.69
N VAL A 418 -53.25 37.46 30.88
CA VAL A 418 -51.88 37.71 30.41
C VAL A 418 -51.05 38.20 31.60
N PRO A 419 -49.80 37.71 31.79
CA PRO A 419 -48.92 38.17 32.84
C PRO A 419 -48.77 39.70 32.87
N ALA A 420 -48.50 40.19 34.07
CA ALA A 420 -48.24 41.58 34.34
C ALA A 420 -47.10 42.15 33.47
N LEU A 421 -47.36 43.25 32.77
CA LEU A 421 -46.34 44.05 32.10
C LEU A 421 -46.19 45.38 32.87
N ARG A 422 -44.98 45.63 33.38
CA ARG A 422 -44.62 46.90 34.04
C ARG A 422 -44.04 47.85 33.00
N PHE A 423 -44.50 49.10 33.01
CA PHE A 423 -44.03 50.14 32.09
C PHE A 423 -43.58 51.36 32.89
N GLU A 424 -42.32 51.77 32.71
CA GLU A 424 -41.69 52.82 33.52
C GLU A 424 -41.83 54.23 32.91
N ASN A 425 -42.32 54.32 31.66
CA ASN A 425 -42.57 55.58 30.95
C ASN A 425 -43.99 55.63 30.37
N ASN A 426 -44.56 56.84 30.28
CA ASN A 426 -45.89 57.10 29.71
C ASN A 426 -45.93 56.77 28.20
N GLY A 427 -46.23 55.52 27.86
CA GLY A 427 -46.18 55.00 26.49
C GLY A 427 -47.52 54.48 25.95
N ARG A 428 -47.62 54.39 24.62
CA ARG A 428 -48.68 53.66 23.91
C ARG A 428 -48.15 52.29 23.49
N PHE A 429 -48.59 51.22 24.16
CA PHE A 429 -48.18 49.84 23.85
C PHE A 429 -49.24 49.10 23.01
N ARG A 430 -48.81 48.02 22.36
CA ARG A 430 -49.68 47.12 21.58
C ARG A 430 -49.39 45.67 21.97
N ILE A 431 -50.44 44.94 22.32
CA ILE A 431 -50.40 43.50 22.62
C ILE A 431 -51.03 42.76 21.43
N LYS A 432 -50.37 41.70 20.96
CA LYS A 432 -50.96 40.73 20.00
C LYS A 432 -50.91 39.34 20.61
N LEU A 433 -52.04 38.68 20.58
CA LEU A 433 -52.16 37.25 20.88
C LEU A 433 -52.19 36.51 19.55
N VAL A 434 -51.41 35.42 19.46
CA VAL A 434 -51.36 34.58 18.27
C VAL A 434 -51.88 33.20 18.62
N ALA A 435 -53.04 32.87 18.04
CA ALA A 435 -53.64 31.55 18.02
C ALA A 435 -52.98 30.69 16.93
N ARG A 436 -53.00 29.35 17.09
CA ARG A 436 -52.57 28.41 16.03
C ARG A 436 -53.76 27.99 15.15
N ASP A 437 -54.97 28.11 15.66
CA ASP A 437 -56.26 27.86 15.03
C ASP A 437 -56.82 29.13 14.34
N LYS A 438 -57.35 29.00 13.12
CA LYS A 438 -57.86 30.12 12.29
C LYS A 438 -59.23 30.68 12.74
N ILE A 439 -59.57 30.57 14.03
CA ILE A 439 -60.88 30.93 14.59
C ILE A 439 -60.89 32.41 15.05
N LYS A 440 -62.04 33.09 14.90
CA LYS A 440 -62.22 34.51 15.22
C LYS A 440 -62.53 34.70 16.72
N HIS A 441 -61.48 34.86 17.54
CA HIS A 441 -61.59 35.18 18.98
C HIS A 441 -61.75 36.68 19.25
N TYR A 442 -62.08 37.07 20.49
CA TYR A 442 -62.33 38.46 20.88
C TYR A 442 -61.46 38.90 22.07
N VAL A 443 -60.90 40.11 22.02
CA VAL A 443 -59.99 40.62 23.07
C VAL A 443 -60.55 41.91 23.68
N ARG A 444 -60.63 42.00 25.01
CA ARG A 444 -60.95 43.24 25.73
C ARG A 444 -59.81 43.57 26.69
N ILE A 445 -59.03 44.61 26.38
CA ILE A 445 -58.04 45.12 27.33
C ILE A 445 -58.76 45.94 28.39
N ILE A 446 -58.50 45.65 29.67
CA ILE A 446 -59.01 46.41 30.81
C ILE A 446 -57.79 46.88 31.59
N ALA A 447 -57.39 48.14 31.39
CA ALA A 447 -56.46 48.77 32.32
C ALA A 447 -57.22 48.99 33.63
N ARG A 448 -56.76 48.36 34.72
CA ARG A 448 -57.24 48.66 36.07
C ARG A 448 -56.19 49.52 36.76
N ALA A 449 -56.63 50.63 37.33
CA ALA A 449 -55.90 51.29 38.40
C ALA A 449 -56.03 50.41 39.65
N GLY A 450 -54.99 49.63 39.95
CA GLY A 450 -54.65 49.24 41.32
C GLY A 450 -53.68 50.28 41.83
#